data_AF-A0A5E4CHI7-F1
#
_entry.id   AF-A0A5E4CHI7-F1
#
_cell.length_a   1.000
_cell.length_b   1.000
_cell.length_c   1.000
_cell.angle_alpha   90.00
_cell.angle_beta   90.00
_cell.angle_gamma   90.00
#
_symmetry.space_group_name_H-M   'P 1'
#
loop_
_entity.id
_entity.type
_entity.pdbx_description
1 polymer ?
#
loop_
_entity_poly.entity_id
_entity_poly.type
_entity_poly.pdbx_seq_one_letter_code
_entity_poly.pdbx_strand_id
1 'polypeptide(L)'
;MFCLLCPSQVLLSLEMGHWISEEPFELFNHFPAAPVCRLERHLSPEQYRGTLFADQPMMFITPDSSPPRAKLCELVLLCGGQVSQVPRQASIVVGPYAGKKKATTKYLSEKWVLDSITQHKVCAFENYLLL
;
A
#
# COMPACT_ATOMS: atom_id res chain seq x y z
N MET A 1 10.30 -10.35 -11.03
CA MET A 1 11.03 -9.07 -11.20
C MET A 1 10.03 -7.97 -10.83
N PHE A 2 10.11 -7.41 -9.63
CA PHE A 2 9.19 -6.37 -9.14
C PHE A 2 9.96 -5.37 -8.27
N CYS A 3 11.01 -4.81 -8.84
CA CYS A 3 11.81 -3.76 -8.23
C CYS A 3 11.37 -2.43 -8.83
N LEU A 4 11.23 -1.38 -8.01
CA LEU A 4 10.97 -0.03 -8.50
C LEU A 4 12.31 0.60 -8.87
N LEU A 5 12.64 0.60 -10.15
CA LEU A 5 13.96 0.96 -10.66
C LEU A 5 13.96 2.25 -11.48
N CYS A 6 15.09 2.95 -11.47
CA CYS A 6 15.39 4.02 -12.41
C CYS A 6 15.58 3.49 -13.84
N PRO A 7 15.17 4.22 -14.90
CA PRO A 7 15.39 3.82 -16.29
C PRO A 7 16.86 3.60 -16.69
N SER A 8 17.79 4.21 -15.95
CA SER A 8 19.23 4.05 -16.16
C SER A 8 19.72 2.60 -16.03
N GLN A 9 19.00 1.74 -15.30
CA GLN A 9 19.34 0.32 -15.20
C GLN A 9 19.26 -0.40 -16.54
N VAL A 10 18.26 -0.05 -17.37
CA VAL A 10 18.08 -0.65 -18.69
C VAL A 10 19.18 -0.17 -19.64
N LEU A 11 19.53 1.12 -19.57
CA LEU A 11 20.60 1.69 -20.40
C LEU A 11 21.95 1.04 -20.08
N LEU A 12 22.30 0.92 -18.80
CA LEU A 12 23.57 0.31 -18.41
C LEU A 12 23.58 -1.21 -18.67
N SER A 13 22.44 -1.90 -18.54
CA SER A 13 22.33 -3.31 -18.95
C SER A 13 22.60 -3.50 -20.45
N LEU A 14 22.10 -2.58 -21.28
CA LEU A 14 22.34 -2.60 -22.72
C LEU A 14 23.82 -2.38 -23.04
N GLU A 15 24.46 -1.41 -22.38
CA GLU A 15 25.91 -1.14 -22.55
C GLU A 15 26.78 -2.33 -22.13
N MET A 16 26.40 -3.02 -21.05
CA MET A 16 27.13 -4.18 -20.53
C MET A 16 26.80 -5.49 -21.26
N GLY A 17 25.80 -5.49 -22.15
CA GLY A 17 25.35 -6.67 -22.91
C GLY A 17 24.67 -7.75 -22.07
N HIS A 18 24.30 -7.46 -20.83
CA HIS A 18 23.58 -8.38 -19.93
C HIS A 18 22.84 -7.61 -18.83
N TRP A 19 21.86 -8.24 -18.20
CA TRP A 19 21.13 -7.65 -17.07
C TRP A 19 22.06 -7.46 -15.86
N ILE A 20 22.21 -6.22 -15.42
CA ILE A 20 22.98 -5.87 -14.22
C ILE A 20 22.14 -5.92 -12.95
N SER A 21 22.81 -5.90 -11.79
CA SER A 21 22.14 -5.85 -10.49
C SER A 21 21.17 -4.67 -10.39
N GLU A 22 19.97 -4.95 -9.88
CA GLU A 22 18.87 -3.98 -9.75
C GLU A 22 19.04 -3.07 -8.54
N GLU A 23 19.65 -3.55 -7.46
CA GLU A 23 19.73 -2.88 -6.15
C GLU A 23 20.32 -1.46 -6.19
N PRO A 24 21.40 -1.16 -6.96
CA PRO A 24 21.93 0.21 -7.07
C PRO A 24 21.00 1.20 -7.77
N PHE A 25 19.98 0.71 -8.48
CA PHE A 25 19.04 1.51 -9.27
C PHE A 25 17.66 1.59 -8.62
N GLU A 26 17.48 1.04 -7.42
CA GLU A 26 16.22 1.11 -6.70
C GLU A 26 15.89 2.54 -6.27
N LEU A 27 14.61 2.91 -6.47
CA LEU A 27 14.05 4.21 -6.11
C LEU A 27 13.74 4.34 -4.60
N PHE A 28 14.61 3.85 -3.73
CA PHE A 28 14.37 3.78 -2.28
C PHE A 28 14.11 5.15 -1.65
N ASN A 29 14.72 6.22 -2.18
CA ASN A 29 14.50 7.59 -1.70
C ASN A 29 13.05 8.07 -1.87
N HIS A 30 12.34 7.56 -2.88
CA HIS A 30 10.95 7.92 -3.17
C HIS A 30 9.97 6.88 -2.64
N PHE A 31 10.38 5.61 -2.64
CA PHE A 31 9.58 4.48 -2.17
C PHE A 31 10.38 3.66 -1.16
N PRO A 32 10.49 4.11 0.10
CA PRO A 32 11.25 3.42 1.14
C PRO A 32 10.83 1.96 1.36
N ALA A 33 9.55 1.64 1.15
CA ALA A 33 9.03 0.28 1.25
C ALA A 33 9.53 -0.67 0.16
N ALA A 34 9.95 -0.16 -1.00
CA ALA A 34 10.33 -0.99 -2.15
C ALA A 34 11.44 -2.02 -1.83
N PRO A 35 12.60 -1.62 -1.26
CA PRO A 35 13.63 -2.58 -0.88
C PRO A 35 13.17 -3.54 0.23
N VAL A 36 12.36 -3.06 1.19
CA VAL A 36 11.89 -3.88 2.31
C VAL A 36 10.96 -4.99 1.81
N CYS A 37 9.92 -4.64 1.06
CA CYS A 37 9.00 -5.61 0.48
C CYS A 37 9.68 -6.56 -0.51
N ARG A 38 10.71 -6.09 -1.24
CA ARG A 38 11.53 -6.94 -2.12
C ARG A 38 12.28 -7.98 -1.29
N LEU A 39 12.95 -7.57 -0.22
CA LEU A 39 13.71 -8.46 0.66
C LEU A 39 12.79 -9.48 1.34
N GLU A 40 11.67 -9.03 1.92
CA GLU A 40 10.68 -9.93 2.53
C GLU A 40 10.17 -10.98 1.54
N ARG A 41 9.92 -10.57 0.28
CA ARG A 41 9.51 -11.49 -0.78
C ARG A 41 10.61 -12.49 -1.14
N HIS A 42 11.87 -12.07 -1.23
CA HIS A 42 12.98 -12.98 -1.52
C HIS A 42 13.23 -14.00 -0.41
N LEU A 43 13.00 -13.61 0.84
CA LEU A 43 13.16 -14.48 2.00
C LEU A 43 11.94 -15.37 2.26
N SER A 44 10.80 -15.09 1.61
CA SER A 44 9.58 -15.87 1.79
C SER A 44 9.71 -17.22 1.07
N PRO A 45 9.52 -18.36 1.78
CA PRO A 45 9.55 -19.67 1.16
C PRO A 45 8.29 -19.96 0.32
N GLU A 46 7.21 -19.20 0.52
CA GLU A 46 5.92 -19.34 -0.16
C GLU A 46 5.57 -18.07 -0.97
N GLN A 47 4.33 -18.01 -1.48
CA GLN A 47 3.82 -16.80 -2.13
C GLN A 47 3.73 -15.66 -1.11
N TYR A 48 4.68 -14.73 -1.19
CA TYR A 48 4.75 -13.56 -0.32
C TYR A 48 3.44 -12.78 -0.26
N ARG A 49 2.97 -12.54 0.97
CA ARG A 49 1.88 -11.64 1.31
C ARG A 49 2.37 -10.66 2.36
N GLY A 50 2.17 -9.36 2.12
CA GLY A 50 2.54 -8.33 3.08
C GLY A 50 1.69 -8.43 4.34
N THR A 51 2.25 -8.00 5.47
CA THR A 51 1.60 -8.05 6.79
C THR A 51 1.38 -6.65 7.38
N LEU A 52 1.66 -5.59 6.62
CA LEU A 52 1.57 -4.18 7.05
C LEU A 52 0.23 -3.84 7.72
N PHE A 53 -0.88 -4.36 7.20
CA PHE A 53 -2.22 -4.13 7.72
C PHE A 53 -2.84 -5.34 8.44
N ALA A 54 -2.05 -6.36 8.79
CA ALA A 54 -2.56 -7.59 9.40
C ALA A 54 -3.25 -7.34 10.75
N ASP A 55 -2.72 -6.39 11.54
CA ASP A 55 -3.27 -6.03 12.85
C ASP A 55 -4.33 -4.92 12.77
N GLN A 56 -4.67 -4.46 11.57
CA GLN A 56 -5.68 -3.41 11.39
C GLN A 56 -7.09 -4.00 11.36
N PRO A 57 -8.07 -3.30 11.95
CA PRO A 57 -9.44 -3.75 11.92
C PRO A 57 -10.00 -3.69 10.49
N MET A 58 -11.13 -4.37 10.29
CA MET A 58 -11.82 -4.42 8.99
C MET A 58 -12.08 -3.02 8.43
N MET A 59 -11.67 -2.82 7.19
CA MET A 59 -11.78 -1.55 6.47
C MET A 59 -12.96 -1.59 5.49
N PHE A 60 -13.56 -0.43 5.21
CA PHE A 60 -14.49 -0.25 4.11
C PHE A 60 -13.96 0.86 3.21
N ILE A 61 -13.79 0.56 1.93
CA ILE A 61 -13.35 1.53 0.93
C ILE A 61 -14.57 2.02 0.17
N THR A 62 -14.72 3.34 0.15
CA THR A 62 -15.84 4.05 -0.45
C THR A 62 -15.84 3.89 -1.99
N PRO A 63 -17.01 3.82 -2.66
CA PRO A 63 -17.09 3.65 -4.12
C PRO A 63 -16.47 4.80 -4.92
N ASP A 64 -16.50 5.99 -4.37
CA ASP A 64 -16.01 7.26 -4.92
C ASP A 64 -14.56 7.58 -4.51
N SER A 65 -13.83 6.58 -4.02
CA SER A 65 -12.41 6.75 -3.65
C SER A 65 -11.53 7.11 -4.84
N SER A 66 -10.49 7.91 -4.58
CA SER A 66 -9.40 8.20 -5.49
C SER A 66 -8.06 7.86 -4.84
N PRO A 67 -7.34 6.80 -5.29
CA PRO A 67 -7.52 6.03 -6.53
C PRO A 67 -8.75 5.10 -6.53
N PRO A 68 -9.14 4.52 -7.69
CA PRO A 68 -10.36 3.71 -7.82
C PRO A 68 -10.46 2.61 -6.77
N ARG A 69 -11.65 2.44 -6.19
CA ARG A 69 -11.94 1.49 -5.10
C ARG A 69 -11.32 0.11 -5.30
N ALA A 70 -11.48 -0.47 -6.50
CA ALA A 70 -10.95 -1.80 -6.79
C ALA A 70 -9.44 -1.90 -6.57
N LYS A 71 -8.69 -0.87 -6.98
CA LYS A 71 -7.23 -0.80 -6.80
C LYS A 71 -6.84 -0.56 -5.35
N LEU A 72 -7.57 0.29 -4.64
CA LEU A 72 -7.30 0.51 -3.22
C LEU A 72 -7.62 -0.75 -2.38
N CYS A 73 -8.69 -1.48 -2.72
CA CYS A 73 -8.99 -2.78 -2.12
C CYS A 73 -7.87 -3.79 -2.36
N GLU A 74 -7.40 -3.89 -3.61
CA GLU A 74 -6.31 -4.78 -4.00
C GLU A 74 -5.04 -4.49 -3.16
N LEU A 75 -4.65 -3.22 -3.04
CA LEU A 75 -3.50 -2.80 -2.23
C LEU A 75 -3.65 -3.21 -0.76
N VAL A 76 -4.80 -2.94 -0.13
CA VAL A 76 -5.04 -3.31 1.26
C VAL A 76 -4.92 -4.83 1.46
N LEU A 77 -5.49 -5.63 0.55
CA LEU A 77 -5.47 -7.09 0.63
C LEU A 77 -4.05 -7.67 0.45
N LEU A 78 -3.28 -7.14 -0.50
CA LEU A 78 -1.88 -7.51 -0.75
C LEU A 78 -0.98 -7.19 0.44
N CYS A 79 -1.29 -6.13 1.18
CA CYS A 79 -0.62 -5.70 2.40
C CYS A 79 -1.18 -6.36 3.67
N GLY A 80 -2.02 -7.40 3.55
CA GLY A 80 -2.47 -8.22 4.67
C GLY A 80 -3.71 -7.70 5.39
N GLY A 81 -4.29 -6.60 4.93
CA GLY A 81 -5.51 -6.02 5.51
C GLY A 81 -6.78 -6.73 5.07
N GLN A 82 -7.90 -6.34 5.68
CA GLN A 82 -9.23 -6.88 5.41
C GLN A 82 -10.18 -5.79 4.94
N VAL A 83 -10.94 -6.08 3.87
CA VAL A 83 -11.90 -5.14 3.28
C VAL A 83 -13.31 -5.73 3.29
N SER A 84 -14.27 -4.99 3.86
CA SER A 84 -15.69 -5.31 3.81
C SER A 84 -16.37 -4.67 2.60
N GLN A 85 -17.43 -5.32 2.11
CA GLN A 85 -18.37 -4.76 1.14
C GLN A 85 -19.42 -3.85 1.81
N VAL A 86 -19.56 -3.91 3.14
CA VAL A 86 -20.62 -3.22 3.87
C VAL A 86 -20.00 -2.28 4.92
N PRO A 87 -20.29 -0.95 4.87
CA PRO A 87 -19.70 0.01 5.81
C PRO A 87 -19.97 -0.31 7.28
N ARG A 88 -21.09 -0.97 7.57
CA ARG A 88 -21.51 -1.27 8.95
C ARG A 88 -20.61 -2.28 9.67
N GLN A 89 -19.86 -3.09 8.92
CA GLN A 89 -18.94 -4.10 9.47
C GLN A 89 -17.52 -3.56 9.68
N ALA A 90 -17.23 -2.35 9.18
CA ALA A 90 -15.90 -1.78 9.23
C ALA A 90 -15.73 -0.80 10.40
N SER A 91 -14.55 -0.83 11.01
CA SER A 91 -14.13 0.14 12.02
C SER A 91 -13.32 1.29 11.41
N ILE A 92 -12.84 1.12 10.18
CA ILE A 92 -12.16 2.14 9.38
C ILE A 92 -12.89 2.29 8.05
N VAL A 93 -13.23 3.52 7.69
CA VAL A 93 -13.79 3.89 6.39
C VAL A 93 -12.76 4.75 5.66
N VAL A 94 -12.45 4.40 4.41
CA VAL A 94 -11.43 5.08 3.60
C VAL A 94 -12.07 5.74 2.37
N GLY A 95 -11.81 7.04 2.21
CA GLY A 95 -12.31 7.90 1.14
C GLY A 95 -13.58 8.68 1.51
N PRO A 96 -14.15 9.45 0.56
CA PRO A 96 -15.26 10.35 0.84
C PRO A 96 -16.51 9.59 1.31
N TYR A 97 -17.10 10.03 2.42
CA TYR A 97 -18.26 9.34 3.00
C TYR A 97 -19.37 10.32 3.33
N ALA A 98 -20.44 10.30 2.53
CA ALA A 98 -21.62 11.15 2.68
C ALA A 98 -22.68 10.59 3.67
N GLY A 99 -22.49 9.36 4.17
CA GLY A 99 -23.43 8.73 5.09
C GLY A 99 -23.29 9.24 6.54
N LYS A 100 -24.19 8.79 7.42
CA LYS A 100 -24.11 9.10 8.86
C LYS A 100 -22.81 8.54 9.45
N LYS A 101 -21.97 9.43 9.98
CA LYS A 101 -20.73 9.07 10.67
C LYS A 101 -21.02 8.47 12.05
N LYS A 102 -20.29 7.42 12.43
CA LYS A 102 -20.35 6.80 13.76
C LYS A 102 -19.14 7.23 14.58
N ALA A 103 -19.33 7.55 15.86
CA ALA A 103 -18.23 7.96 16.75
C ALA A 103 -17.16 6.87 16.95
N THR A 104 -17.55 5.59 16.83
CA THR A 104 -16.66 4.43 16.98
C THR A 104 -15.89 4.08 15.71
N THR A 105 -16.21 4.69 14.57
CA THR A 105 -15.59 4.42 13.27
C THR A 105 -14.64 5.56 12.91
N LYS A 106 -13.45 5.22 12.41
CA LYS A 106 -12.49 6.20 11.87
C LYS A 106 -12.78 6.43 10.40
N TYR A 107 -12.86 7.69 9.98
CA TYR A 107 -13.05 8.10 8.59
C TYR A 107 -11.75 8.73 8.10
N LEU A 108 -11.06 8.05 7.20
CA LEU A 108 -9.72 8.39 6.75
C LEU A 108 -9.71 8.68 5.25
N SER A 109 -8.78 9.53 4.81
CA SER A 109 -8.48 9.71 3.39
C SER A 109 -7.72 8.52 2.82
N GLU A 110 -7.81 8.33 1.51
CA GLU A 110 -7.11 7.30 0.75
C GLU A 110 -5.59 7.40 0.91
N LYS A 111 -5.08 8.62 1.14
CA LYS A 111 -3.67 8.89 1.41
C LYS A 111 -3.14 8.12 2.61
N TRP A 112 -3.97 7.83 3.62
CA TRP A 112 -3.53 7.02 4.75
C TRP A 112 -3.03 5.64 4.31
N VAL A 113 -3.75 4.99 3.38
CA VAL A 113 -3.35 3.69 2.83
C VAL A 113 -2.07 3.84 2.01
N LEU A 114 -2.03 4.82 1.11
CA LEU A 114 -0.91 4.99 0.17
C LEU A 114 0.39 5.37 0.89
N ASP A 115 0.34 6.28 1.84
CA ASP A 115 1.49 6.71 2.62
C ASP A 115 1.96 5.58 3.53
N SER A 116 1.04 4.84 4.15
CA SER A 116 1.41 3.69 4.99
C SER A 116 2.16 2.63 4.19
N ILE A 117 1.70 2.34 2.97
CA ILE A 117 2.36 1.40 2.05
C ILE A 117 3.72 1.95 1.63
N THR A 118 3.80 3.23 1.23
CA THR A 118 5.04 3.85 0.73
C THR A 118 6.14 3.87 1.80
N GLN A 119 5.76 4.09 3.06
CA GLN A 119 6.67 4.16 4.20
C GLN A 119 6.91 2.79 4.88
N HIS A 120 6.22 1.73 4.43
CA HIS A 120 6.18 0.42 5.09
C HIS A 120 5.86 0.51 6.60
N LYS A 121 4.95 1.41 6.96
CA LYS A 121 4.58 1.68 8.35
C LYS A 121 3.14 2.18 8.42
N VAL A 122 2.36 1.67 9.35
CA VAL A 122 1.00 2.18 9.59
C VAL A 122 1.08 3.63 10.09
N CYS A 123 0.57 4.57 9.29
CA CYS A 123 0.54 5.98 9.63
C CYS A 123 -0.51 6.28 10.72
N ALA A 124 -0.24 7.31 11.54
CA ALA A 124 -1.17 7.76 12.57
C ALA A 124 -2.47 8.30 11.95
N PHE A 125 -3.62 7.90 12.50
CA PHE A 125 -4.93 8.23 11.93
C PHE A 125 -5.23 9.72 11.93
N GLU A 126 -4.77 10.46 12.94
CA GLU A 126 -5.10 11.88 13.12
C GLU A 126 -4.77 12.73 11.90
N ASN A 127 -3.66 12.42 11.21
CA ASN A 127 -3.17 13.18 10.05
C ASN A 127 -4.02 12.98 8.79
N TYR A 128 -4.95 12.03 8.79
CA TYR A 128 -5.70 11.61 7.62
C TYR A 128 -7.21 11.63 7.83
N LEU A 129 -7.69 12.13 8.98
CA LEU A 129 -9.12 12.18 9.28
C LEU A 129 -9.87 13.05 8.25
N LEU A 130 -10.94 12.50 7.70
CA LEU A 130 -11.90 13.23 6.86
C LEU A 130 -13.04 13.75 7.74
N LEU A 131 -13.06 15.07 7.94
CA LEU A 131 -14.12 15.80 8.67
C LEU A 131 -15.47 15.75 7.95
#